data_AF-A0A8H5IU29-F1
#
_entry.id   AF-A0A8H5IU29-F1
#
_cell.length_a   1.000
_cell.length_b   1.000
_cell.length_c   1.000
_cell.angle_alpha   90.00
_cell.angle_beta   90.00
_cell.angle_gamma   90.00
#
_symmetry.space_group_name_H-M   'P 1'
#
loop_
_entity.id
_entity.type
_entity.pdbx_description
1 polymer ?
#
loop_
_entity_poly.entity_id
_entity_poly.type
_entity_poly.pdbx_seq_one_letter_code
_entity_poly.pdbx_strand_id
1 'polypeptide(L)'
;MSNLYAFGRLAWDPTDDPEAIIKSWSRLTFGLHREVTDIVTRIAMESWPAYLNYSSGDLGLPTLTDVTNNHFGPNVRAGDNNPYGIWNRSNSFSIGMDRTVANGTGFSGQYPPALAKKFEHIEATPTNMILWYHHVNYTHKLPAGKTVIQHLYDAHYAGAETAHTFPKLWMGAQKYVDNDRFHSVLFQLTFQAGHSIVWRDSIVDYYHNLTGIPDEAGRAGHHPWRIEAEAMSYSGYKTAVLDPIESASNATALETLGNSTVATASTKLDFKPGRYDIAVVYFDILGGTSHWEAYLNGKSLGNWVGNLESTISRAATTEPDGASKARITFPNINIVKGDIFKVVGKADGAELAPLDFVAFLPQGVID
;
A
#
# COMPACT_ATOMS: atom_id res chain seq x y z
N MET A 1 -7.11 -18.15 7.34
CA MET A 1 -7.81 -19.34 6.81
C MET A 1 -9.32 -19.14 6.59
N SER A 2 -9.88 -17.94 6.82
CA SER A 2 -11.31 -17.63 6.56
C SER A 2 -11.71 -17.86 5.11
N ASN A 3 -10.86 -17.50 4.13
CA ASN A 3 -11.16 -17.65 2.70
C ASN A 3 -11.36 -19.12 2.29
N LEU A 4 -10.54 -20.06 2.80
CA LEU A 4 -10.70 -21.49 2.52
C LEU A 4 -12.02 -22.03 3.10
N TYR A 5 -12.37 -21.59 4.31
CA TYR A 5 -13.65 -21.94 4.93
C TYR A 5 -14.83 -21.39 4.13
N ALA A 6 -14.78 -20.11 3.75
CA ALA A 6 -15.81 -19.46 2.95
C ALA A 6 -15.97 -20.10 1.56
N PHE A 7 -14.86 -20.45 0.92
CA PHE A 7 -14.87 -21.21 -0.34
C PHE A 7 -15.64 -22.53 -0.19
N GLY A 8 -15.34 -23.32 0.84
CA GLY A 8 -16.05 -24.59 1.08
C GLY A 8 -17.55 -24.40 1.34
N ARG A 9 -17.92 -23.33 2.06
CA ARG A 9 -19.31 -22.96 2.33
C ARG A 9 -20.06 -22.57 1.06
N LEU A 10 -19.48 -21.68 0.25
CA LEU A 10 -20.09 -21.20 -0.99
C LEU A 10 -20.09 -22.27 -2.10
N ALA A 11 -19.16 -23.22 -2.07
CA ALA A 11 -19.19 -24.39 -2.95
C ALA A 11 -20.34 -25.35 -2.60
N TRP A 12 -20.75 -25.39 -1.34
CA TRP A 12 -21.90 -26.17 -0.88
C TRP A 12 -23.22 -25.44 -1.18
N ASP A 13 -23.31 -24.14 -0.84
CA ASP A 13 -24.45 -23.28 -1.13
C ASP A 13 -23.96 -21.88 -1.55
N PRO A 14 -24.04 -21.53 -2.86
CA PRO A 14 -23.57 -20.24 -3.36
C PRO A 14 -24.47 -19.06 -2.99
N THR A 15 -25.61 -19.30 -2.34
CA THR A 15 -26.55 -18.26 -1.88
C THR A 15 -26.36 -17.90 -0.40
N ASP A 16 -25.44 -18.59 0.29
CA ASP A 16 -25.15 -18.37 1.70
C ASP A 16 -24.55 -16.97 1.94
N ASP A 17 -24.88 -16.37 3.08
CA ASP A 17 -24.49 -14.99 3.40
C ASP A 17 -23.00 -14.93 3.79
N PRO A 18 -22.15 -14.18 3.06
CA PRO A 18 -20.73 -14.06 3.37
C PRO A 18 -20.46 -13.59 4.80
N GLU A 19 -21.28 -12.68 5.35
CA GLU A 19 -21.08 -12.17 6.71
C GLU A 19 -21.39 -13.27 7.74
N ALA A 20 -22.47 -14.03 7.58
CA ALA A 20 -22.81 -15.18 8.42
C ALA A 20 -21.74 -16.28 8.36
N ILE A 21 -21.15 -16.53 7.18
CA ILE A 21 -20.02 -17.46 7.02
C ILE A 21 -18.83 -17.01 7.85
N ILE A 22 -18.44 -15.74 7.76
CA ILE A 22 -17.29 -15.21 8.52
C ILE A 22 -17.56 -15.22 10.03
N LYS A 23 -18.77 -14.88 10.48
CA LYS A 23 -19.16 -15.00 11.89
C LYS A 23 -19.02 -16.43 12.39
N SER A 24 -19.43 -17.41 11.58
CA SER A 24 -19.31 -18.83 11.90
C SER A 24 -17.84 -19.25 11.99
N TRP A 25 -17.03 -18.87 11.01
CA TRP A 25 -15.60 -19.14 11.00
C TRP A 25 -14.88 -18.54 12.21
N SER A 26 -15.20 -17.29 12.56
CA SER A 26 -14.62 -16.59 13.70
C SER A 26 -14.90 -17.33 15.01
N ARG A 27 -16.15 -17.77 15.22
CA ARG A 27 -16.54 -18.56 16.40
C ARG A 27 -15.79 -19.90 16.51
N LEU A 28 -15.61 -20.59 15.37
CA LEU A 28 -14.88 -21.86 15.32
C LEU A 28 -13.36 -21.68 15.53
N THR A 29 -12.82 -20.51 15.16
CA THR A 29 -11.38 -20.25 15.18
C THR A 29 -10.93 -19.59 16.48
N PHE A 30 -11.62 -18.55 16.92
CA PHE A 30 -11.22 -17.70 18.04
C PHE A 30 -12.14 -17.82 19.26
N GLY A 31 -13.16 -18.69 19.20
CA GLY A 31 -14.09 -18.94 20.29
C GLY A 31 -15.34 -18.05 20.25
N LEU A 32 -16.21 -18.24 21.25
CA LEU A 32 -17.58 -17.70 21.23
C LEU A 32 -17.71 -16.27 21.77
N HIS A 33 -16.59 -15.61 22.12
CA HIS A 33 -16.65 -14.25 22.65
C HIS A 33 -17.15 -13.29 21.56
N ARG A 34 -18.29 -12.63 21.84
CA ARG A 34 -18.98 -11.80 20.86
C ARG A 34 -18.09 -10.68 20.31
N GLU A 35 -17.33 -10.02 21.18
CA GLU A 35 -16.44 -8.91 20.80
C GLU A 35 -15.40 -9.35 19.76
N VAL A 36 -14.84 -10.56 19.89
CA VAL A 36 -13.88 -11.10 18.91
C VAL A 36 -14.57 -11.42 17.60
N THR A 37 -15.78 -12.00 17.66
CA THR A 37 -16.57 -12.28 16.45
C THR A 37 -16.87 -11.00 15.68
N ASP A 38 -17.29 -9.94 16.39
CA ASP A 38 -17.64 -8.66 15.80
C ASP A 38 -16.40 -7.97 15.19
N ILE A 39 -15.26 -7.96 15.90
CA ILE A 39 -13.97 -7.41 15.39
C ILE A 39 -13.50 -8.15 14.13
N VAL A 40 -13.44 -9.49 14.18
CA VAL A 40 -12.98 -10.31 13.05
C VAL A 40 -13.90 -10.14 11.85
N THR A 41 -15.21 -10.13 12.07
CA THR A 41 -16.19 -9.95 10.99
C THR A 41 -16.03 -8.59 10.34
N ARG A 42 -15.88 -7.53 11.14
CA ARG A 42 -15.68 -6.18 10.63
C ARG A 42 -14.42 -6.08 9.77
N ILE A 43 -13.27 -6.54 10.27
CA ILE A 43 -12.01 -6.52 9.52
C ILE A 43 -12.17 -7.31 8.21
N ALA A 44 -12.74 -8.51 8.26
CA ALA A 44 -12.92 -9.35 7.07
C ALA A 44 -13.82 -8.68 6.01
N MET A 45 -14.96 -8.11 6.40
CA MET A 45 -15.90 -7.48 5.47
C MET A 45 -15.35 -6.18 4.88
N GLU A 46 -14.54 -5.43 5.62
CA GLU A 46 -13.89 -4.21 5.14
C GLU A 46 -12.59 -4.50 4.34
N SER A 47 -11.98 -5.68 4.50
CA SER A 47 -10.66 -5.99 3.93
C SER A 47 -10.59 -5.98 2.40
N TRP A 48 -11.58 -6.55 1.71
CA TRP A 48 -11.57 -6.62 0.25
C TRP A 48 -11.79 -5.25 -0.41
N PRO A 49 -12.80 -4.44 0.00
CA PRO A 49 -12.93 -3.07 -0.47
C PRO A 49 -11.70 -2.21 -0.17
N ALA A 50 -11.10 -2.34 1.02
CA ALA A 50 -9.86 -1.63 1.35
C ALA A 50 -8.73 -1.98 0.38
N TYR A 51 -8.48 -3.28 0.16
CA TYR A 51 -7.48 -3.78 -0.77
C TYR A 51 -7.72 -3.28 -2.20
N LEU A 52 -8.96 -3.41 -2.69
CA LEU A 52 -9.33 -2.98 -4.03
C LEU A 52 -9.06 -1.49 -4.22
N ASN A 53 -9.44 -0.69 -3.24
CA ASN A 53 -9.27 0.76 -3.25
C ASN A 53 -7.80 1.19 -3.28
N TYR A 54 -6.92 0.63 -2.43
CA TYR A 54 -5.52 1.02 -2.42
C TYR A 54 -4.67 0.37 -3.52
N SER A 55 -5.17 -0.64 -4.25
CA SER A 55 -4.39 -1.35 -5.28
C SER A 55 -4.82 -1.11 -6.73
N SER A 56 -6.09 -0.74 -6.97
CA SER A 56 -6.65 -0.59 -8.32
C SER A 56 -7.73 0.49 -8.45
N GLY A 57 -8.24 1.02 -7.33
CA GLY A 57 -9.16 2.17 -7.30
C GLY A 57 -10.60 1.89 -7.75
N ASP A 58 -11.08 0.65 -7.69
CA ASP A 58 -12.49 0.22 -7.93
C ASP A 58 -13.16 0.81 -9.19
N LEU A 59 -12.44 0.87 -10.31
CA LEU A 59 -12.97 1.29 -11.61
C LEU A 59 -12.87 0.21 -12.71
N GLY A 60 -12.48 -1.01 -12.34
CA GLY A 60 -12.31 -2.13 -13.27
C GLY A 60 -10.92 -2.20 -13.92
N LEU A 61 -9.94 -1.47 -13.39
CA LEU A 61 -8.53 -1.70 -13.73
C LEU A 61 -8.09 -3.08 -13.21
N PRO A 62 -7.17 -3.77 -13.90
CA PRO A 62 -6.45 -4.87 -13.27
C PRO A 62 -5.66 -4.36 -12.06
N THR A 63 -5.24 -5.27 -11.18
CA THR A 63 -4.35 -4.89 -10.07
C THR A 63 -3.10 -4.19 -10.61
N LEU A 64 -2.77 -3.02 -10.07
CA LEU A 64 -1.64 -2.20 -10.52
C LEU A 64 -0.30 -2.68 -9.92
N THR A 65 -0.15 -4.01 -9.82
CA THR A 65 1.03 -4.68 -9.27
C THR A 65 2.13 -4.86 -10.30
N ASP A 66 3.32 -5.25 -9.85
CA ASP A 66 4.34 -5.79 -10.74
C ASP A 66 3.94 -7.16 -11.28
N VAL A 67 3.19 -7.14 -12.37
CA VAL A 67 2.75 -8.34 -13.10
C VAL A 67 3.90 -9.04 -13.84
N THR A 68 5.07 -8.41 -13.96
CA THR A 68 6.26 -8.96 -14.62
C THR A 68 7.20 -9.68 -13.66
N ASN A 69 6.94 -9.59 -12.35
CA ASN A 69 7.77 -10.19 -11.30
C ASN A 69 6.93 -10.89 -10.22
N ASN A 70 7.03 -10.47 -8.95
CA ASN A 70 6.50 -11.21 -7.79
C ASN A 70 5.03 -10.93 -7.43
N HIS A 71 4.38 -9.99 -8.12
CA HIS A 71 2.96 -9.62 -7.95
C HIS A 71 2.59 -9.09 -6.55
N PHE A 72 3.58 -8.63 -5.77
CA PHE A 72 3.35 -8.21 -4.38
C PHE A 72 3.21 -6.71 -4.18
N GLY A 73 4.11 -5.94 -4.80
CA GLY A 73 4.17 -4.47 -4.68
C GLY A 73 3.49 -3.75 -5.85
N PRO A 74 3.28 -2.43 -5.72
CA PRO A 74 2.82 -1.61 -6.83
C PRO A 74 3.90 -1.50 -7.92
N ASN A 75 3.49 -1.61 -9.18
CA ASN A 75 4.28 -1.22 -10.35
C ASN A 75 3.31 -0.95 -11.52
N VAL A 76 2.77 0.27 -11.58
CA VAL A 76 1.72 0.63 -12.55
C VAL A 76 2.20 0.43 -14.00
N ARG A 77 3.48 0.72 -14.26
CA ARG A 77 4.08 0.59 -15.60
C ARG A 77 4.16 -0.85 -16.07
N ALA A 78 4.31 -1.81 -15.15
CA ALA A 78 4.42 -3.22 -15.49
C ALA A 78 3.16 -3.75 -16.21
N GLY A 79 1.99 -3.12 -16.05
CA GLY A 79 0.75 -3.52 -16.74
C GLY A 79 0.77 -3.27 -18.26
N ASP A 80 1.53 -2.28 -18.73
CA ASP A 80 1.64 -1.97 -20.16
C ASP A 80 2.99 -2.46 -20.74
N ASN A 81 3.07 -2.60 -22.07
CA ASN A 81 4.28 -3.01 -22.79
C ASN A 81 4.92 -4.36 -22.39
N ASN A 82 4.11 -5.28 -21.83
CA ASN A 82 4.49 -6.66 -21.51
C ASN A 82 3.70 -7.69 -22.36
N PRO A 83 4.13 -8.97 -22.41
CA PRO A 83 3.45 -10.01 -23.21
C PRO A 83 2.23 -10.65 -22.52
N TYR A 84 1.88 -10.26 -21.28
CA TYR A 84 0.86 -10.94 -20.45
C TYR A 84 -0.57 -10.43 -20.66
N GLY A 85 -0.76 -9.30 -21.34
CA GLY A 85 -2.11 -8.83 -21.73
C GLY A 85 -2.90 -8.11 -20.63
N ILE A 86 -2.24 -7.63 -19.58
CA ILE A 86 -2.85 -6.98 -18.41
C ILE A 86 -2.79 -5.45 -18.55
N TRP A 87 -3.38 -4.92 -19.63
CA TRP A 87 -3.16 -3.52 -20.03
C TRP A 87 -4.03 -2.52 -19.27
N ASN A 88 -3.40 -1.44 -18.84
CA ASN A 88 -4.06 -0.23 -18.35
C ASN A 88 -4.31 0.77 -19.49
N ARG A 89 -3.46 0.70 -20.53
CA ARG A 89 -3.41 1.63 -21.68
C ARG A 89 -3.36 3.10 -21.25
N SER A 90 -2.69 3.37 -20.13
CA SER A 90 -2.61 4.74 -19.61
C SER A 90 -1.60 5.58 -20.40
N ASN A 91 -2.01 6.79 -20.75
CA ASN A 91 -1.11 7.86 -21.20
C ASN A 91 -1.41 9.14 -20.40
N SER A 92 -0.94 10.31 -20.85
CA SER A 92 -1.16 11.58 -20.14
C SER A 92 -2.60 12.12 -20.23
N PHE A 93 -3.46 11.55 -21.08
CA PHE A 93 -4.82 12.05 -21.34
C PHE A 93 -5.92 11.07 -20.96
N SER A 94 -5.64 9.76 -21.04
CA SER A 94 -6.66 8.72 -21.01
C SER A 94 -6.15 7.40 -20.41
N ILE A 95 -7.09 6.55 -20.00
CA ILE A 95 -6.88 5.26 -19.34
C ILE A 95 -8.04 4.30 -19.63
N GLY A 96 -7.79 3.00 -19.46
CA GLY A 96 -8.79 1.93 -19.61
C GLY A 96 -8.62 1.19 -20.92
N MET A 97 -9.37 0.11 -21.13
CA MET A 97 -9.30 -0.67 -22.36
C MET A 97 -10.65 -0.64 -23.08
N ASP A 98 -10.65 -0.21 -24.34
CA ASP A 98 -11.87 -0.27 -25.15
C ASP A 98 -12.16 -1.73 -25.55
N ARG A 99 -13.15 -2.31 -24.86
CA ARG A 99 -13.65 -3.67 -25.08
C ARG A 99 -15.07 -3.65 -25.68
N THR A 100 -15.53 -2.49 -26.17
CA THR A 100 -16.80 -2.36 -26.90
C THR A 100 -16.76 -3.10 -28.24
N VAL A 101 -17.92 -3.43 -28.79
CA VAL A 101 -18.06 -4.00 -30.14
C VAL A 101 -17.88 -2.92 -31.20
N ALA A 102 -18.40 -1.72 -30.98
CA ALA A 102 -18.40 -0.67 -32.00
C ALA A 102 -16.99 -0.14 -32.33
N ASN A 103 -16.09 -0.06 -31.35
CA ASN A 103 -14.81 0.64 -31.50
C ASN A 103 -13.60 -0.11 -30.88
N GLY A 104 -13.86 -1.09 -30.02
CA GLY A 104 -12.84 -1.80 -29.25
C GLY A 104 -12.50 -3.18 -29.78
N THR A 105 -12.15 -4.07 -28.85
CA THR A 105 -11.78 -5.46 -29.14
C THR A 105 -12.97 -6.38 -29.44
N GLY A 106 -14.21 -5.92 -29.24
CA GLY A 106 -15.42 -6.74 -29.36
C GLY A 106 -15.68 -7.69 -28.19
N PHE A 107 -14.91 -7.63 -27.11
CA PHE A 107 -15.05 -8.54 -25.96
C PHE A 107 -16.42 -8.43 -25.27
N SER A 108 -16.98 -7.23 -25.13
CA SER A 108 -18.34 -7.04 -24.59
C SER A 108 -19.43 -7.80 -25.37
N GLY A 109 -19.24 -8.03 -26.67
CA GLY A 109 -20.14 -8.80 -27.52
C GLY A 109 -20.13 -10.30 -27.26
N GLN A 110 -19.20 -10.81 -26.45
CA GLN A 110 -19.16 -12.23 -26.06
C GLN A 110 -20.20 -12.57 -24.98
N TYR A 111 -20.76 -11.56 -24.31
CA TYR A 111 -21.80 -11.75 -23.29
C TYR A 111 -23.20 -11.92 -23.92
N PRO A 112 -24.17 -12.49 -23.19
CA PRO A 112 -25.57 -12.50 -23.61
C PRO A 112 -26.09 -11.09 -23.97
N PRO A 113 -27.06 -10.94 -24.89
CA PRO A 113 -27.43 -9.64 -25.46
C PRO A 113 -27.74 -8.53 -24.46
N ALA A 114 -28.37 -8.85 -23.33
CA ALA A 114 -28.68 -7.88 -22.29
C ALA A 114 -27.42 -7.32 -21.59
N LEU A 115 -26.42 -8.16 -21.35
CA LEU A 115 -25.14 -7.77 -20.75
C LEU A 115 -24.22 -7.09 -21.76
N ALA A 116 -24.15 -7.61 -23.00
CA ALA A 116 -23.40 -6.96 -24.07
C ALA A 116 -23.86 -5.51 -24.25
N LYS A 117 -25.19 -5.28 -24.35
CA LYS A 117 -25.75 -3.93 -24.43
C LYS A 117 -25.42 -3.07 -23.21
N LYS A 118 -25.39 -3.65 -22.01
CA LYS A 118 -25.05 -2.94 -20.78
C LYS A 118 -23.59 -2.47 -20.78
N PHE A 119 -22.66 -3.32 -21.23
CA PHE A 119 -21.23 -3.02 -21.24
C PHE A 119 -20.79 -2.20 -22.45
N GLU A 120 -21.56 -2.23 -23.55
CA GLU A 120 -21.31 -1.43 -24.76
C GLU A 120 -21.44 0.08 -24.52
N HIS A 121 -22.31 0.51 -23.61
CA HIS A 121 -22.61 1.92 -23.37
C HIS A 121 -22.09 2.37 -22.01
N ILE A 122 -21.19 3.35 -22.02
CA ILE A 122 -20.52 3.86 -20.81
C ILE A 122 -21.51 4.35 -19.75
N GLU A 123 -22.64 4.92 -20.16
CA GLU A 123 -23.69 5.40 -19.26
C GLU A 123 -24.45 4.27 -18.55
N ALA A 124 -24.39 3.05 -19.10
CA ALA A 124 -25.03 1.86 -18.55
C ALA A 124 -24.05 0.90 -17.84
N THR A 125 -22.75 1.01 -18.14
CA THR A 125 -21.70 0.22 -17.50
C THR A 125 -21.62 0.58 -16.01
N PRO A 126 -21.59 -0.41 -15.09
CA PRO A 126 -21.36 -0.15 -13.67
C PRO A 126 -20.05 0.61 -13.46
N THR A 127 -20.04 1.60 -12.56
CA THR A 127 -18.86 2.46 -12.34
C THR A 127 -17.59 1.65 -12.04
N ASN A 128 -17.71 0.58 -11.27
CA ASN A 128 -16.61 -0.32 -10.92
C ASN A 128 -16.11 -1.22 -12.06
N MET A 129 -16.63 -1.05 -13.27
CA MET A 129 -16.25 -1.79 -14.48
C MET A 129 -15.99 -0.86 -15.67
N ILE A 130 -16.02 0.47 -15.48
CA ILE A 130 -15.86 1.42 -16.59
C ILE A 130 -14.53 1.22 -17.31
N LEU A 131 -13.41 1.16 -16.59
CA LEU A 131 -12.07 1.03 -17.19
C LEU A 131 -11.78 -0.38 -17.72
N TRP A 132 -12.61 -1.35 -17.34
CA TRP A 132 -12.58 -2.67 -17.96
C TRP A 132 -13.20 -2.67 -19.35
N TYR A 133 -14.25 -1.89 -19.60
CA TYR A 133 -14.95 -1.91 -20.89
C TYR A 133 -14.65 -0.73 -21.80
N HIS A 134 -14.21 0.40 -21.25
CA HIS A 134 -14.07 1.67 -21.94
C HIS A 134 -12.68 2.26 -21.76
N HIS A 135 -12.17 2.88 -22.82
CA HIS A 135 -10.99 3.75 -22.78
C HIS A 135 -11.48 5.19 -22.71
N VAL A 136 -11.17 5.92 -21.63
CA VAL A 136 -11.75 7.24 -21.35
C VAL A 136 -10.69 8.27 -20.98
N ASN A 137 -11.01 9.54 -21.18
CA ASN A 137 -10.19 10.63 -20.66
C ASN A 137 -10.24 10.64 -19.12
N TYR A 138 -9.14 11.00 -18.47
CA TYR A 138 -9.10 11.16 -17.00
C TYR A 138 -10.13 12.17 -16.47
N THR A 139 -10.50 13.16 -17.29
CA THR A 139 -11.49 14.19 -16.97
C THR A 139 -12.94 13.75 -17.20
N HIS A 140 -13.17 12.52 -17.70
CA HIS A 140 -14.51 11.96 -17.84
C HIS A 140 -15.20 11.92 -16.47
N LYS A 141 -16.43 12.43 -16.39
CA LYS A 141 -17.21 12.47 -15.15
C LYS A 141 -17.95 11.16 -14.95
N LEU A 142 -17.67 10.50 -13.83
CA LEU A 142 -18.41 9.35 -13.35
C LEU A 142 -19.83 9.77 -12.91
N PRO A 143 -20.78 8.83 -12.75
CA PRO A 143 -22.15 9.13 -12.31
C PRO A 143 -22.23 9.93 -10.99
N ALA A 144 -21.25 9.74 -10.10
CA ALA A 144 -21.14 10.49 -8.84
C ALA A 144 -20.60 11.93 -9.00
N GLY A 145 -20.33 12.38 -10.23
CA GLY A 145 -19.89 13.74 -10.57
C GLY A 145 -18.38 13.97 -10.55
N LYS A 146 -17.61 13.12 -9.86
CA LYS A 146 -16.13 13.15 -9.84
C LYS A 146 -15.56 12.70 -11.18
N THR A 147 -14.40 13.24 -11.53
CA THR A 147 -13.62 12.75 -12.68
C THR A 147 -13.02 11.37 -12.37
N VAL A 148 -12.65 10.62 -13.41
CA VAL A 148 -11.94 9.34 -13.26
C VAL A 148 -10.68 9.51 -12.41
N ILE A 149 -9.87 10.53 -12.70
CA ILE A 149 -8.62 10.76 -11.95
C ILE A 149 -8.86 11.16 -10.49
N GLN A 150 -9.86 12.01 -10.21
CA GLN A 150 -10.18 12.37 -8.83
C GLN A 150 -10.69 11.16 -8.05
N HIS A 151 -11.49 10.30 -8.69
CA HIS A 151 -11.91 9.04 -8.07
C HIS A 151 -10.73 8.12 -7.76
N LEU A 152 -9.77 7.98 -8.68
CA LEU A 152 -8.55 7.21 -8.41
C LEU A 152 -7.83 7.76 -7.19
N TYR A 153 -7.56 9.07 -7.10
CA TYR A 153 -6.95 9.65 -5.89
C TYR A 153 -7.74 9.31 -4.63
N ASP A 154 -9.04 9.59 -4.63
CA ASP A 154 -9.88 9.38 -3.46
C ASP A 154 -9.93 7.91 -3.02
N ALA A 155 -10.04 6.97 -3.97
CA ALA A 155 -10.08 5.54 -3.68
C ALA A 155 -8.77 5.09 -3.01
N HIS A 156 -7.61 5.49 -3.54
CA HIS A 156 -6.32 5.05 -3.00
C HIS A 156 -6.09 5.59 -1.58
N TYR A 157 -6.46 6.85 -1.31
CA TYR A 157 -6.43 7.39 0.05
C TYR A 157 -7.42 6.67 0.97
N ALA A 158 -8.67 6.49 0.56
CA ALA A 158 -9.70 5.83 1.38
C ALA A 158 -9.35 4.36 1.70
N GLY A 159 -8.74 3.63 0.76
CA GLY A 159 -8.26 2.28 0.96
C GLY A 159 -7.16 2.21 2.02
N ALA A 160 -6.16 3.09 1.91
CA ALA A 160 -5.06 3.17 2.88
C ALA A 160 -5.56 3.60 4.28
N GLU A 161 -6.47 4.57 4.36
CA GLU A 161 -7.10 5.00 5.61
C GLU A 161 -7.87 3.85 6.27
N THR A 162 -8.63 3.08 5.50
CA THR A 162 -9.37 1.92 6.01
C THR A 162 -8.42 0.86 6.56
N ALA A 163 -7.34 0.52 5.85
CA ALA A 163 -6.34 -0.44 6.30
C ALA A 163 -5.68 -0.04 7.63
N HIS A 164 -5.46 1.26 7.86
CA HIS A 164 -4.92 1.79 9.12
C HIS A 164 -5.85 1.63 10.32
N THR A 165 -7.14 1.36 10.10
CA THR A 165 -8.07 1.07 11.21
C THR A 165 -7.90 -0.35 11.76
N PHE A 166 -7.43 -1.30 10.95
CA PHE A 166 -7.44 -2.72 11.30
C PHE A 166 -6.54 -3.08 12.49
N PRO A 167 -5.29 -2.59 12.61
CA PRO A 167 -4.48 -2.86 13.79
C PRO A 167 -5.16 -2.41 15.09
N LYS A 168 -5.79 -1.23 15.07
CA LYS A 168 -6.50 -0.68 16.24
C LYS A 168 -7.73 -1.50 16.60
N LEU A 169 -8.50 -1.93 15.61
CA LEU A 169 -9.63 -2.84 15.82
C LEU A 169 -9.16 -4.17 16.42
N TRP A 170 -8.11 -4.76 15.86
CA TRP A 170 -7.56 -6.04 16.30
C TRP A 170 -7.00 -5.99 17.73
N MET A 171 -6.38 -4.88 18.13
CA MET A 171 -5.94 -4.68 19.52
C MET A 171 -7.07 -4.86 20.55
N GLY A 172 -8.33 -4.58 20.18
CA GLY A 172 -9.50 -4.84 21.04
C GLY A 172 -9.70 -6.33 21.37
N ALA A 173 -9.18 -7.24 20.56
CA ALA A 173 -9.30 -8.69 20.75
C ALA A 173 -8.24 -9.28 21.72
N GLN A 174 -7.26 -8.49 22.17
CA GLN A 174 -6.08 -8.98 22.90
C GLN A 174 -6.41 -9.84 24.13
N LYS A 175 -7.47 -9.50 24.86
CA LYS A 175 -7.84 -10.22 26.09
C LYS A 175 -8.46 -11.60 25.84
N TYR A 176 -8.85 -11.90 24.61
CA TYR A 176 -9.71 -13.04 24.27
C TYR A 176 -9.10 -13.99 23.25
N VAL A 177 -7.98 -13.61 22.63
CA VAL A 177 -7.22 -14.41 21.68
C VAL A 177 -5.89 -14.78 22.33
N ASP A 178 -5.38 -15.99 22.10
CA ASP A 178 -4.05 -16.38 22.57
C ASP A 178 -2.95 -15.48 22.00
N ASN A 179 -1.88 -15.33 22.77
CA ASN A 179 -0.80 -14.39 22.47
C ASN A 179 -0.17 -14.63 21.08
N ASP A 180 0.07 -15.88 20.70
CA ASP A 180 0.76 -16.20 19.45
C ASP A 180 -0.04 -15.75 18.23
N ARG A 181 -1.32 -16.12 18.16
CA ARG A 181 -2.19 -15.67 17.07
C ARG A 181 -2.48 -14.18 17.14
N PHE A 182 -2.65 -13.62 18.34
CA PHE A 182 -2.86 -12.19 18.51
C PHE A 182 -1.70 -11.38 17.93
N HIS A 183 -0.47 -11.68 18.33
CA HIS A 183 0.72 -10.95 17.88
C HIS A 183 1.02 -11.19 16.39
N SER A 184 0.83 -12.41 15.89
CA SER A 184 1.02 -12.71 14.47
C SER A 184 0.05 -11.92 13.57
N VAL A 185 -1.24 -11.87 13.92
CA VAL A 185 -2.23 -11.11 13.15
C VAL A 185 -2.00 -9.61 13.31
N LEU A 186 -1.65 -9.13 14.51
CA LEU A 186 -1.35 -7.72 14.73
C LEU A 186 -0.16 -7.26 13.87
N PHE A 187 0.88 -8.07 13.78
CA PHE A 187 2.04 -7.80 12.92
C PHE A 187 1.64 -7.67 11.46
N GLN A 188 0.87 -8.63 10.93
CA GLN A 188 0.42 -8.62 9.54
C GLN A 188 -0.48 -7.43 9.21
N LEU A 189 -1.43 -7.09 10.10
CA LEU A 189 -2.29 -5.92 9.92
C LEU A 189 -1.50 -4.61 9.99
N THR A 190 -0.50 -4.54 10.87
CA THR A 190 0.39 -3.36 10.98
C THR A 190 1.23 -3.21 9.73
N PHE A 191 1.79 -4.31 9.22
CA PHE A 191 2.49 -4.34 7.95
C PHE A 191 1.56 -3.91 6.80
N GLN A 192 0.35 -4.46 6.70
CA GLN A 192 -0.63 -4.09 5.66
C GLN A 192 -0.97 -2.60 5.72
N ALA A 193 -1.19 -2.04 6.91
CA ALA A 193 -1.44 -0.61 7.07
C ALA A 193 -0.28 0.21 6.47
N GLY A 194 0.96 -0.07 6.87
CA GLY A 194 2.14 0.62 6.30
C GLY A 194 2.31 0.40 4.80
N HIS A 195 2.10 -0.82 4.30
CA HIS A 195 2.26 -1.16 2.88
C HIS A 195 1.13 -0.59 2.01
N SER A 196 -0.06 -0.33 2.58
CA SER A 196 -1.13 0.37 1.86
C SER A 196 -0.77 1.82 1.51
N ILE A 197 0.10 2.48 2.28
CA ILE A 197 0.68 3.80 1.93
C ILE A 197 1.64 3.66 0.75
N VAL A 198 2.46 2.61 0.71
CA VAL A 198 3.36 2.35 -0.43
C VAL A 198 2.55 2.22 -1.72
N TRP A 199 1.51 1.38 -1.68
CA TRP A 199 0.57 1.21 -2.79
C TRP A 199 -0.10 2.52 -3.22
N ARG A 200 -0.67 3.26 -2.26
CA ARG A 200 -1.32 4.53 -2.51
C ARG A 200 -0.37 5.53 -3.17
N ASP A 201 0.78 5.79 -2.55
CA ASP A 201 1.72 6.82 -3.01
C ASP A 201 2.23 6.47 -4.41
N SER A 202 2.67 5.21 -4.63
CA SER A 202 3.20 4.81 -5.93
C SER A 202 2.19 4.99 -7.07
N ILE A 203 0.90 4.72 -6.82
CA ILE A 203 -0.15 4.87 -7.83
C ILE A 203 -0.58 6.32 -8.00
N VAL A 204 -0.80 7.04 -6.90
CA VAL A 204 -1.20 8.45 -6.91
C VAL A 204 -0.13 9.30 -7.59
N ASP A 205 1.12 9.12 -7.23
CA ASP A 205 2.24 9.87 -7.81
C ASP A 205 2.46 9.49 -9.27
N TYR A 206 2.33 8.20 -9.64
CA TYR A 206 2.39 7.79 -11.04
C TYR A 206 1.37 8.55 -11.89
N TYR A 207 0.08 8.54 -11.51
CA TYR A 207 -0.95 9.21 -12.31
C TYR A 207 -0.88 10.73 -12.21
N HIS A 208 -0.50 11.28 -11.06
CA HIS A 208 -0.27 12.73 -10.91
C HIS A 208 0.86 13.20 -11.84
N ASN A 209 1.99 12.50 -11.87
CA ASN A 209 3.11 12.82 -12.75
C ASN A 209 2.79 12.58 -14.23
N LEU A 210 2.05 11.51 -14.55
CA LEU A 210 1.67 11.17 -15.92
C LEU A 210 0.69 12.20 -16.52
N THR A 211 -0.28 12.67 -15.73
CA THR A 211 -1.39 13.50 -16.22
C THR A 211 -1.19 14.99 -15.99
N GLY A 212 -0.46 15.38 -14.94
CA GLY A 212 -0.37 16.76 -14.47
C GLY A 212 -1.69 17.33 -13.93
N ILE A 213 -2.70 16.50 -13.68
CA ILE A 213 -3.99 16.93 -13.13
C ILE A 213 -3.86 16.96 -11.61
N PRO A 214 -4.09 18.11 -10.94
CA PRO A 214 -3.96 18.19 -9.49
C PRO A 214 -5.08 17.40 -8.79
N ASP A 215 -4.75 16.80 -7.64
CA ASP A 215 -5.75 16.29 -6.69
C ASP A 215 -6.53 17.47 -6.11
N GLU A 216 -7.86 17.44 -6.18
CA GLU A 216 -8.75 18.49 -5.65
C GLU A 216 -8.55 18.71 -4.14
N ALA A 217 -8.13 17.67 -3.41
CA ALA A 217 -7.82 17.76 -1.98
C ALA A 217 -6.36 18.17 -1.70
N GLY A 218 -5.52 18.31 -2.73
CA GLY A 218 -4.13 18.75 -2.62
C GLY A 218 -3.22 17.76 -1.88
N ARG A 219 -3.51 16.46 -1.90
CA ARG A 219 -2.72 15.43 -1.18
C ARG A 219 -1.63 14.80 -2.05
N ALA A 220 -1.90 14.58 -3.34
CA ALA A 220 -0.94 13.99 -4.28
C ALA A 220 0.38 14.80 -4.31
N GLY A 221 1.52 14.14 -4.12
CA GLY A 221 2.84 14.78 -4.01
C GLY A 221 3.01 15.76 -2.84
N HIS A 222 2.07 15.83 -1.88
CA HIS A 222 2.12 16.75 -0.76
C HIS A 222 2.23 16.02 0.58
N HIS A 223 3.47 15.82 1.05
CA HIS A 223 3.78 15.09 2.28
C HIS A 223 4.46 15.99 3.33
N PRO A 224 3.70 16.86 4.03
CA PRO A 224 4.27 17.91 4.89
C PRO A 224 5.01 17.38 6.14
N TRP A 225 4.88 16.09 6.44
CA TRP A 225 5.47 15.45 7.60
C TRP A 225 6.67 14.58 7.27
N ARG A 226 7.04 14.45 5.99
CA ARG A 226 8.17 13.64 5.55
C ARG A 226 9.45 14.46 5.45
N ILE A 227 10.56 13.82 5.77
CA ILE A 227 11.91 14.28 5.45
C ILE A 227 12.55 13.16 4.65
N GLU A 228 12.85 13.44 3.37
CA GLU A 228 13.54 12.50 2.49
C GLU A 228 14.92 12.14 3.04
N ALA A 229 15.32 10.87 2.94
CA ALA A 229 16.59 10.42 3.49
C ALA A 229 17.77 11.13 2.81
N GLU A 230 17.70 11.34 1.50
CA GLU A 230 18.71 12.09 0.72
C GLU A 230 18.72 13.60 1.03
N ALA A 231 17.69 14.14 1.69
CA ALA A 231 17.69 15.52 2.19
C ALA A 231 18.33 15.65 3.59
N MET A 232 18.65 14.52 4.25
CA MET A 232 19.32 14.52 5.55
C MET A 232 20.84 14.72 5.41
N SER A 233 21.51 15.08 6.50
CA SER A 233 22.97 14.96 6.58
C SER A 233 23.33 13.50 6.79
N TYR A 234 23.96 12.88 5.80
CA TYR A 234 24.36 11.47 5.85
C TYR A 234 25.86 11.22 5.68
N SER A 235 26.34 10.09 6.20
CA SER A 235 27.71 9.60 6.08
C SER A 235 27.70 8.07 5.97
N GLY A 236 28.52 7.51 5.07
CA GLY A 236 28.52 6.07 4.77
C GLY A 236 27.39 5.62 3.83
N TYR A 237 26.49 6.53 3.45
CA TYR A 237 25.44 6.35 2.45
C TYR A 237 25.85 6.99 1.10
N LYS A 238 25.29 6.48 0.01
CA LYS A 238 25.20 7.07 -1.33
C LYS A 238 23.74 7.16 -1.74
N THR A 239 23.42 8.04 -2.68
CA THR A 239 22.08 8.09 -3.30
C THR A 239 21.95 7.04 -4.39
N ALA A 240 20.77 6.43 -4.50
CA ALA A 240 20.38 5.52 -5.57
C ALA A 240 19.03 5.96 -6.13
N VAL A 241 18.93 6.11 -7.45
CA VAL A 241 17.64 6.33 -8.13
C VAL A 241 17.00 4.97 -8.34
N LEU A 242 15.75 4.80 -7.92
CA LEU A 242 15.06 3.51 -7.99
C LEU A 242 14.32 3.34 -9.31
N ASP A 243 14.11 2.09 -9.72
CA ASP A 243 13.25 1.71 -10.85
C ASP A 243 12.27 0.61 -10.38
N PRO A 244 10.94 0.83 -10.45
CA PRO A 244 10.28 2.05 -10.91
C PRO A 244 10.51 3.23 -9.96
N ILE A 245 10.58 4.44 -10.53
CA ILE A 245 10.90 5.68 -9.79
C ILE A 245 9.92 5.95 -8.64
N GLU A 246 8.66 5.52 -8.73
CA GLU A 246 7.66 5.68 -7.68
C GLU A 246 7.84 4.70 -6.51
N SER A 247 8.87 3.84 -6.56
CA SER A 247 9.27 3.01 -5.42
C SER A 247 9.94 3.81 -4.32
N ALA A 248 10.59 4.94 -4.65
CA ALA A 248 11.11 5.90 -3.67
C ALA A 248 10.30 7.19 -3.71
N SER A 249 10.08 7.78 -2.54
CA SER A 249 9.60 9.15 -2.49
C SER A 249 10.64 10.04 -3.18
N ASN A 250 10.21 10.94 -4.07
CA ASN A 250 11.13 11.76 -4.87
C ASN A 250 12.15 10.96 -5.73
N ALA A 251 11.84 9.70 -6.05
CA ALA A 251 12.62 8.78 -6.90
C ALA A 251 14.01 8.36 -6.38
N THR A 252 14.43 8.82 -5.21
CA THR A 252 15.78 8.59 -4.69
C THR A 252 15.74 7.96 -3.31
N ALA A 253 16.59 6.97 -3.07
CA ALA A 253 16.82 6.39 -1.74
C ALA A 253 18.30 6.54 -1.35
N LEU A 254 18.61 6.28 -0.09
CA LEU A 254 19.97 6.08 0.39
C LEU A 254 20.32 4.60 0.46
N GLU A 255 21.52 4.22 0.01
CA GLU A 255 22.11 2.89 0.18
C GLU A 255 23.51 3.00 0.76
N THR A 256 23.93 2.06 1.59
CA THR A 256 25.29 2.07 2.15
C THR A 256 26.35 1.96 1.05
N LEU A 257 27.56 2.48 1.31
CA LEU A 257 28.69 2.43 0.37
C LEU A 257 29.22 1.00 0.12
N GLY A 258 28.88 0.04 0.98
CA GLY A 258 29.30 -1.34 0.84
C GLY A 258 28.57 -2.29 1.79
N ASN A 259 28.66 -3.57 1.50
CA ASN A 259 27.95 -4.69 2.15
C ASN A 259 28.25 -4.94 3.64
N SER A 260 29.16 -4.18 4.23
CA SER A 260 29.52 -4.24 5.66
C SER A 260 29.64 -2.85 6.28
N THR A 261 29.24 -1.82 5.53
CA THR A 261 29.31 -0.43 5.96
C THR A 261 28.22 -0.13 6.99
N VAL A 262 28.61 0.58 8.05
CA VAL A 262 27.68 1.27 8.94
C VAL A 262 27.56 2.70 8.44
N ALA A 263 26.34 3.13 8.17
CA ALA A 263 26.02 4.45 7.66
C ALA A 263 25.04 5.16 8.58
N THR A 264 25.00 6.49 8.47
CA THR A 264 24.15 7.35 9.31
C THR A 264 23.46 8.38 8.45
N ALA A 265 22.19 8.67 8.74
CA ALA A 265 21.43 9.78 8.20
C ALA A 265 20.82 10.56 9.37
N SER A 266 20.95 11.87 9.37
CA SER A 266 20.53 12.71 10.50
C SER A 266 19.96 14.06 10.05
N THR A 267 18.96 14.55 10.79
CA THR A 267 18.31 15.81 10.48
C THR A 267 17.91 16.55 11.75
N LYS A 268 17.90 17.89 11.67
CA LYS A 268 17.40 18.76 12.72
C LYS A 268 15.93 19.03 12.47
N LEU A 269 15.09 18.71 13.45
CA LEU A 269 13.64 18.81 13.32
C LEU A 269 13.17 20.26 13.46
N ASP A 270 12.32 20.69 12.53
CA ASP A 270 11.66 22.00 12.57
C ASP A 270 10.13 21.91 12.71
N PHE A 271 9.65 20.83 13.34
CA PHE A 271 8.24 20.66 13.66
C PHE A 271 7.84 21.46 14.91
N LYS A 272 6.54 21.76 15.03
CA LYS A 272 5.99 22.34 16.25
C LYS A 272 6.18 21.36 17.42
N PRO A 273 6.43 21.84 18.65
CA PRO A 273 6.48 20.96 19.81
C PRO A 273 5.19 20.16 19.99
N GLY A 274 5.30 18.86 20.25
CA GLY A 274 4.14 17.98 20.38
C GLY A 274 4.49 16.51 20.48
N ARG A 275 3.45 15.67 20.47
CA ARG A 275 3.57 14.21 20.41
C ARG A 275 3.38 13.74 18.97
N TYR A 276 4.30 12.89 18.53
CA TYR A 276 4.39 12.42 17.16
C TYR A 276 4.60 10.90 17.12
N ASP A 277 4.08 10.28 16.09
CA ASP A 277 4.47 8.94 15.67
C ASP A 277 5.58 9.10 14.61
N ILE A 278 6.74 8.51 14.85
CA ILE A 278 7.89 8.59 13.93
C ILE A 278 7.94 7.30 13.11
N ALA A 279 7.72 7.40 11.81
CA ALA A 279 7.80 6.26 10.90
C ALA A 279 9.09 6.33 10.07
N VAL A 280 9.89 5.25 10.09
CA VAL A 280 11.07 5.12 9.23
C VAL A 280 10.72 4.15 8.10
N VAL A 281 10.90 4.60 6.86
CA VAL A 281 10.65 3.81 5.66
C VAL A 281 11.97 3.32 5.09
N TYR A 282 12.03 2.01 4.86
CA TYR A 282 13.22 1.29 4.42
C TYR A 282 12.82 0.22 3.40
N PHE A 283 13.80 -0.42 2.77
CA PHE A 283 13.55 -1.57 1.90
C PHE A 283 14.18 -2.82 2.49
N ASP A 284 13.41 -3.88 2.51
CA ASP A 284 13.81 -5.22 2.97
C ASP A 284 13.97 -6.12 1.75
N ILE A 285 15.22 -6.33 1.33
CA ILE A 285 15.56 -7.03 0.08
C ILE A 285 16.24 -8.36 0.36
N LEU A 286 16.04 -9.33 -0.53
CA LEU A 286 16.71 -10.63 -0.44
C LEU A 286 18.22 -10.48 -0.57
N GLY A 287 18.93 -11.29 0.21
CA GLY A 287 20.38 -11.43 0.14
C GLY A 287 21.14 -10.84 1.33
N GLY A 288 20.43 -10.44 2.38
CA GLY A 288 20.99 -9.99 3.66
C GLY A 288 19.95 -9.92 4.77
N THR A 289 20.41 -9.54 5.97
CA THR A 289 19.57 -9.09 7.08
C THR A 289 20.17 -7.79 7.62
N SER A 290 19.89 -6.68 6.95
CA SER A 290 20.35 -5.36 7.38
C SER A 290 19.76 -4.99 8.73
N HIS A 291 20.53 -4.22 9.49
CA HIS A 291 20.14 -3.76 10.82
C HIS A 291 20.00 -2.24 10.81
N TRP A 292 18.98 -1.73 11.49
CA TRP A 292 18.83 -0.31 11.71
C TRP A 292 18.54 0.02 13.16
N GLU A 293 18.91 1.23 13.57
CA GLU A 293 18.53 1.80 14.85
C GLU A 293 18.24 3.30 14.72
N ALA A 294 17.14 3.74 15.31
CA ALA A 294 16.71 5.14 15.30
C ALA A 294 17.00 5.80 16.65
N TYR A 295 17.36 7.08 16.61
CA TYR A 295 17.75 7.88 17.76
C TYR A 295 17.08 9.26 17.72
N LEU A 296 16.72 9.78 18.89
CA LEU A 296 16.33 11.18 19.10
C LEU A 296 17.23 11.79 20.17
N ASN A 297 17.95 12.87 19.84
CA ASN A 297 18.92 13.52 20.73
C ASN A 297 19.94 12.55 21.35
N GLY A 298 20.39 11.56 20.57
CA GLY A 298 21.35 10.54 21.00
C GLY A 298 20.74 9.41 21.86
N LYS A 299 19.45 9.48 22.21
CA LYS A 299 18.73 8.39 22.89
C LYS A 299 18.11 7.45 21.87
N SER A 300 18.35 6.14 22.02
CA SER A 300 17.73 5.13 21.16
C SER A 300 16.20 5.14 21.30
N LEU A 301 15.51 5.12 20.16
CA LEU A 301 14.07 4.90 20.03
C LEU A 301 13.76 3.41 19.86
N GLY A 302 14.67 2.67 19.21
CA GLY A 302 14.57 1.24 18.98
C GLY A 302 15.36 0.79 17.75
N ASN A 303 15.58 -0.52 17.64
CA ASN A 303 16.26 -1.18 16.52
C ASN A 303 15.34 -2.20 15.85
N TRP A 304 15.61 -2.49 14.58
CA TRP A 304 14.91 -3.49 13.77
C TRP A 304 15.85 -4.08 12.71
N VAL A 305 15.38 -5.13 12.04
CA VAL A 305 16.13 -5.84 11.00
C VAL A 305 15.26 -6.07 9.76
N GLY A 306 15.88 -6.23 8.60
CA GLY A 306 15.24 -6.64 7.34
C GLY A 306 15.12 -8.15 7.32
N ASN A 307 13.93 -8.67 7.64
CA ASN A 307 13.68 -10.11 7.77
C ASN A 307 12.22 -10.50 7.48
N LEU A 308 11.54 -9.77 6.59
CA LEU A 308 10.14 -10.00 6.25
C LEU A 308 9.93 -11.32 5.49
N GLU A 309 10.96 -11.81 4.79
CA GLU A 309 10.97 -13.14 4.18
C GLU A 309 10.80 -14.26 5.22
N SER A 310 11.37 -14.09 6.42
CA SER A 310 11.29 -15.08 7.48
C SER A 310 10.11 -14.86 8.44
N THR A 311 9.61 -13.63 8.60
CA THR A 311 8.53 -13.32 9.53
C THR A 311 7.12 -13.41 8.93
N ILE A 312 6.95 -13.12 7.64
CA ILE A 312 5.65 -13.22 6.94
C ILE A 312 5.73 -14.05 5.65
N SER A 313 6.78 -14.87 5.49
CA SER A 313 6.98 -15.76 4.33
C SER A 313 6.86 -15.00 3.00
N ARG A 314 7.43 -13.80 2.95
CA ARG A 314 7.35 -12.90 1.79
C ARG A 314 8.40 -13.28 0.74
N ALA A 315 8.01 -13.30 -0.53
CA ALA A 315 8.95 -13.31 -1.63
C ALA A 315 9.54 -11.90 -1.76
N ALA A 316 10.52 -11.58 -0.92
CA ALA A 316 11.26 -10.33 -1.07
C ALA A 316 11.94 -10.33 -2.44
N THR A 317 11.99 -9.17 -3.06
CA THR A 317 12.73 -8.91 -4.31
C THR A 317 14.22 -8.72 -3.97
N THR A 318 15.11 -8.82 -4.94
CA THR A 318 16.52 -8.42 -4.75
C THR A 318 16.74 -6.92 -4.93
N GLU A 319 15.70 -6.19 -5.37
CA GLU A 319 15.78 -4.77 -5.67
C GLU A 319 15.03 -3.92 -4.62
N PRO A 320 15.49 -2.70 -4.33
CA PRO A 320 14.69 -1.73 -3.58
C PRO A 320 13.53 -1.22 -4.45
N ASP A 321 12.37 -1.88 -4.35
CA ASP A 321 11.15 -1.58 -5.12
C ASP A 321 9.91 -1.55 -4.19
N GLY A 322 8.73 -1.28 -4.76
CA GLY A 322 7.46 -1.29 -4.00
C GLY A 322 7.15 -2.61 -3.28
N ALA A 323 7.73 -3.72 -3.73
CA ALA A 323 7.59 -5.05 -3.15
C ALA A 323 8.61 -5.38 -2.05
N SER A 324 9.68 -4.60 -1.86
CA SER A 324 10.57 -4.70 -0.68
C SER A 324 10.34 -3.59 0.35
N LYS A 325 9.69 -2.49 -0.05
CA LYS A 325 9.43 -1.35 0.84
C LYS A 325 8.64 -1.75 2.09
N ALA A 326 9.08 -1.24 3.22
CA ALA A 326 8.57 -1.54 4.55
C ALA A 326 8.67 -0.32 5.48
N ARG A 327 8.02 -0.40 6.64
CA ARG A 327 7.94 0.69 7.61
C ARG A 327 8.01 0.15 9.03
N ILE A 328 8.80 0.82 9.87
CA ILE A 328 8.71 0.71 11.33
C ILE A 328 8.17 2.02 11.90
N THR A 329 7.36 1.95 12.97
CA THR A 329 6.77 3.14 13.61
C THR A 329 7.06 3.16 15.10
N PHE A 330 7.56 4.29 15.59
CA PHE A 330 7.79 4.58 17.01
C PHE A 330 6.68 5.52 17.50
N PRO A 331 5.70 5.02 18.26
CA PRO A 331 4.54 5.82 18.62
C PRO A 331 4.83 6.77 19.78
N ASN A 332 4.08 7.87 19.83
CA ASN A 332 3.96 8.75 21.00
C ASN A 332 5.28 9.37 21.50
N ILE A 333 6.15 9.77 20.57
CA ILE A 333 7.43 10.42 20.84
C ILE A 333 7.22 11.93 21.01
N ASN A 334 7.79 12.50 22.09
CA ASN A 334 7.75 13.95 22.30
C ASN A 334 8.86 14.62 21.48
N ILE A 335 8.48 15.51 20.57
CA ILE A 335 9.38 16.28 19.72
C ILE A 335 9.32 17.74 20.14
N VAL A 336 10.47 18.40 20.19
CA VAL A 336 10.59 19.86 20.27
C VAL A 336 11.39 20.39 19.08
N LYS A 337 11.13 21.65 18.72
CA LYS A 337 11.87 22.32 17.65
C LYS A 337 13.37 22.32 17.97
N GLY A 338 14.17 21.83 17.03
CA GLY A 338 15.62 21.73 17.15
C GLY A 338 16.15 20.38 17.62
N ASP A 339 15.28 19.42 17.95
CA ASP A 339 15.67 18.04 18.19
C ASP A 339 16.45 17.46 17.00
N ILE A 340 17.37 16.53 17.27
CA ILE A 340 18.16 15.85 16.25
C ILE A 340 17.68 14.41 16.16
N PHE A 341 17.11 14.06 15.01
CA PHE A 341 16.79 12.69 14.67
C PHE A 341 17.94 12.05 13.88
N LYS A 342 18.21 10.77 14.13
CA LYS A 342 19.26 10.02 13.43
C LYS A 342 18.84 8.57 13.24
N VAL A 343 19.08 8.03 12.04
CA VAL A 343 19.04 6.58 11.76
C VAL A 343 20.46 6.11 11.50
N VAL A 344 20.81 4.97 12.08
CA VAL A 344 22.04 4.24 11.79
C VAL A 344 21.65 2.96 11.09
N GLY A 345 22.11 2.76 9.85
CA GLY A 345 21.91 1.52 9.11
C GLY A 345 23.21 0.76 8.97
N LYS A 346 23.14 -0.57 9.07
CA LYS A 346 24.27 -1.48 8.87
C LYS A 346 23.86 -2.50 7.82
N ALA A 347 24.58 -2.48 6.71
CA ALA A 347 24.40 -3.46 5.64
C ALA A 347 24.77 -4.87 6.08
N ASP A 348 24.17 -5.83 5.38
CA ASP A 348 24.52 -7.24 5.46
C ASP A 348 24.36 -7.89 4.09
N GLY A 349 25.41 -8.52 3.58
CA GLY A 349 25.37 -9.18 2.27
C GLY A 349 24.98 -8.23 1.12
N ALA A 350 23.97 -8.61 0.34
CA ALA A 350 23.46 -7.79 -0.76
C ALA A 350 22.48 -6.70 -0.29
N GLU A 351 21.98 -6.78 0.94
CA GLU A 351 21.11 -5.76 1.50
C GLU A 351 21.94 -4.58 2.00
N LEU A 352 21.93 -3.48 1.25
CA LEU A 352 22.75 -2.30 1.52
C LEU A 352 22.07 -1.32 2.50
N ALA A 353 21.30 -1.82 3.45
CA ALA A 353 20.51 -1.08 4.44
C ALA A 353 19.78 0.17 3.88
N PRO A 354 18.98 0.01 2.80
CA PRO A 354 18.39 1.12 2.07
C PRO A 354 17.32 1.88 2.86
N LEU A 355 17.31 3.22 2.75
CA LEU A 355 16.37 4.13 3.42
C LEU A 355 15.71 5.07 2.40
N ASP A 356 14.41 5.28 2.55
CA ASP A 356 13.63 6.17 1.68
C ASP A 356 13.38 7.53 2.35
N PHE A 357 12.52 7.55 3.37
CA PHE A 357 12.23 8.76 4.13
C PHE A 357 11.87 8.46 5.58
N VAL A 358 11.75 9.52 6.37
CA VAL A 358 11.22 9.47 7.73
C VAL A 358 10.05 10.42 7.85
N ALA A 359 8.91 9.91 8.33
CA ALA A 359 7.72 10.71 8.59
C ALA A 359 7.57 11.00 10.09
N PHE A 360 7.23 12.24 10.42
CA PHE A 360 6.96 12.72 11.78
C PHE A 360 5.50 13.14 11.87
N LEU A 361 4.63 12.18 12.16
CA LEU A 361 3.18 12.34 12.08
C LEU A 361 2.62 12.83 13.42
N PRO A 362 1.91 13.98 13.48
CA PRO A 362 1.18 14.36 14.68
C PRO A 362 0.20 13.25 15.08
N GLN A 363 -0.08 13.10 16.38
CA GLN A 363 -1.01 12.07 16.84
C GLN A 363 -2.35 12.08 16.09
N GLY A 364 -2.72 10.92 15.55
CA GLY A 364 -3.95 10.73 14.79
C GLY A 364 -3.85 11.08 13.31
N VAL A 365 -2.71 11.55 12.83
CA VAL A 365 -2.43 11.75 11.40
C VAL A 365 -1.90 10.46 10.80
N ILE A 366 -2.52 10.03 9.71
CA ILE A 366 -1.98 8.99 8.83
C ILE A 366 -1.18 9.72 7.75
N ASP A 367 0.02 9.19 7.47
CA ASP A 367 0.92 9.70 6.42
C ASP A 367 0.30 9.63 5.02
#